data_AF-A0A178LZY4-F1
#
_entry.id   AF-A0A178LZY4-F1
#
_cell.length_a   1.000
_cell.length_b   1.000
_cell.length_c   1.000
_cell.angle_alpha   90.00
_cell.angle_beta   90.00
_cell.angle_gamma   90.00
#
_symmetry.space_group_name_H-M   'P 1'
#
loop_
_entity.id
_entity.type
_entity.pdbx_description
1 polymer ?
#
loop_
_entity_poly.entity_id
_entity_poly.type
_entity_poly.pdbx_seq_one_letter_code
_entity_poly.pdbx_strand_id
1 'polypeptide(L)' 'MDDDEKPTLTEQGLYEYLHDDEGLPVTRRAIKYAVLRREIQPTRLGGGNFYSKRDGLDWVKSRKQAGVYRAPETRAVVGE' A
#
# COMPACT_ATOMS: atom_id res chain seq x y z
N MET A 1 -19.61 -0.73 11.91
CA MET A 1 -18.15 -0.65 11.74
C MET A 1 -17.58 -1.91 12.30
N ASP A 2 -17.24 -2.82 11.40
CA ASP A 2 -16.49 -4.02 11.73
C ASP A 2 -15.09 -3.65 12.23
N ASP A 3 -14.41 -4.59 12.89
CA ASP A 3 -13.05 -4.34 13.41
C ASP A 3 -12.10 -3.85 12.31
N ASP A 4 -12.24 -4.43 11.11
CA ASP A 4 -11.39 -4.14 9.96
C ASP A 4 -11.57 -2.74 9.37
N GLU A 5 -12.68 -2.07 9.69
CA GLU A 5 -12.99 -0.70 9.23
C GLU A 5 -12.49 0.37 10.21
N LYS A 6 -12.09 -0.01 11.42
CA LYS A 6 -11.66 0.97 12.43
C LYS A 6 -10.25 1.46 12.12
N PRO A 7 -10.04 2.78 11.95
CA PRO A 7 -8.72 3.32 11.64
C PRO A 7 -7.89 3.44 12.93
N THR A 8 -7.29 2.32 13.32
CA THR A 8 -6.52 2.19 14.57
C THR A 8 -5.04 1.92 14.32
N LEU A 9 -4.65 1.54 13.10
CA LEU A 9 -3.29 1.18 12.76
C LEU A 9 -2.46 2.40 12.40
N THR A 10 -1.20 2.42 12.81
CA THR A 10 -0.20 3.36 12.28
C THR A 10 0.32 2.85 10.91
N GLU A 11 1.14 3.63 10.21
CA GLU A 11 1.82 3.14 8.98
C GLU A 11 2.57 1.83 9.23
N GLN A 12 3.24 1.72 10.39
CA GLN A 12 3.98 0.54 10.80
C GLN A 12 3.04 -0.64 11.09
N GLY A 13 1.96 -0.39 11.85
CA GLY A 13 0.96 -1.42 12.15
C GLY A 13 0.21 -1.91 10.90
N LEU A 14 -0.01 -1.03 9.92
CA LEU A 14 -0.61 -1.42 8.64
C LEU A 14 0.32 -2.35 7.85
N TYR A 15 1.64 -2.10 7.88
CA TYR A 15 2.61 -3.01 7.30
C TYR A 15 2.62 -4.37 8.00
N GLU A 16 2.67 -4.40 9.35
CA GLU A 16 2.70 -5.65 10.12
C GLU A 16 1.44 -6.48 9.86
N TYR A 17 0.27 -5.84 9.84
CA TYR A 17 -0.97 -6.51 9.46
C TYR A 17 -0.89 -7.15 8.06
N LEU A 18 -0.47 -6.38 7.04
CA LEU A 18 -0.42 -6.92 5.67
C LEU A 18 0.66 -8.00 5.50
N HIS A 19 1.78 -7.89 6.19
CA HIS A 19 2.91 -8.80 6.03
C HIS A 19 2.83 -10.03 6.92
N ASP A 20 2.62 -9.83 8.22
CA ASP A 20 2.72 -10.87 9.24
C ASP A 20 1.38 -11.61 9.43
N ASP A 21 0.25 -10.89 9.39
CA ASP A 21 -1.09 -11.47 9.59
C ASP A 21 -1.67 -12.03 8.28
N GLU A 22 -1.69 -11.23 7.21
CA GLU A 22 -2.23 -11.61 5.90
C GLU A 22 -1.22 -12.37 5.01
N GLY A 23 0.06 -12.41 5.39
CA GLY A 23 1.10 -13.13 4.64
C GLY A 23 1.41 -12.53 3.26
N LEU A 24 1.07 -11.26 3.01
CA LEU A 24 1.28 -10.64 1.71
C LEU A 24 2.74 -10.25 1.49
N PRO A 25 3.27 -10.39 0.26
CA PRO A 25 4.66 -10.05 -0.06
C PRO A 25 4.85 -8.53 -0.24
N VAL A 26 4.42 -7.74 0.75
CA VAL A 26 4.59 -6.29 0.80
C VAL A 26 5.85 -5.93 1.58
N THR A 27 6.43 -4.77 1.29
CA THR A 27 7.58 -4.23 2.04
C THR A 27 7.19 -2.96 2.78
N ARG A 28 7.87 -2.67 3.90
CA ARG A 28 7.71 -1.39 4.63
C ARG A 28 7.82 -0.18 3.71
N ARG A 29 8.78 -0.23 2.78
CA ARG A 29 9.01 0.83 1.78
C ARG A 29 7.83 1.00 0.82
N ALA A 30 7.19 -0.10 0.40
CA ALA A 30 6.02 -0.04 -0.46
C ALA A 30 4.84 0.65 0.25
N ILE A 31 4.56 0.28 1.50
CA ILE A 31 3.49 0.89 2.31
C ILE A 31 3.76 2.38 2.53
N LYS A 32 4.98 2.74 2.92
CA LYS A 32 5.38 4.14 3.08
C LYS A 32 5.16 4.96 1.81
N TYR A 33 5.54 4.45 0.63
CA TYR A 33 5.30 5.17 -0.61
C TYR A 33 3.81 5.23 -0.98
N ALA A 34 3.03 4.18 -0.72
CA ALA A 34 1.59 4.20 -0.94
C ALA A 34 0.91 5.29 -0.09
N VAL A 35 1.32 5.45 1.17
CA VAL A 35 0.87 6.53 2.06
C VAL A 35 1.28 7.90 1.52
N LEU A 36 2.57 8.08 1.18
CA LEU A 36 3.09 9.36 0.65
C LEU A 36 2.40 9.78 -0.64
N ARG A 37 2.08 8.82 -1.51
CA ARG A 37 1.38 9.02 -2.79
C ARG A 37 -0.13 9.12 -2.64
N ARG A 38 -0.67 9.03 -1.43
CA ARG A 38 -2.11 9.03 -1.13
C ARG A 38 -2.89 7.90 -1.81
N GLU A 39 -2.21 6.79 -2.11
CA GLU A 39 -2.85 5.54 -2.55
C GLU A 39 -3.55 4.85 -1.36
N ILE A 40 -3.02 5.04 -0.15
CA ILE A 40 -3.66 4.67 1.12
C ILE A 40 -3.99 5.98 1.86
N GLN A 41 -5.27 6.25 2.08
CA GLN A 41 -5.71 7.50 2.71
C GLN A 41 -5.72 7.37 4.24
N PRO A 42 -5.09 8.30 4.98
CA PRO A 42 -5.15 8.28 6.43
C PRO A 42 -6.45 8.89 6.95
N THR A 43 -6.98 8.31 8.02
CA THR A 43 -7.92 8.99 8.91
C THR A 43 -7.13 9.83 9.92
N ARG A 44 -7.45 11.12 10.02
CA ARG A 44 -6.80 12.04 10.97
C ARG A 44 -7.52 12.00 12.31
N LEU A 45 -6.87 11.47 13.34
CA LEU A 45 -7.37 11.40 14.71
C LEU A 45 -6.30 11.91 15.68
N GLY A 46 -6.66 12.78 16.63
CA GLY A 46 -5.74 13.18 17.73
C GLY A 46 -4.34 13.64 17.29
N GLY A 47 -4.20 14.27 16.12
CA GLY A 47 -2.92 14.71 15.56
C GLY A 47 -2.12 13.65 14.78
N GLY A 48 -2.58 12.40 14.75
CA GLY A 48 -1.96 11.29 14.03
C GLY A 48 -2.60 10.96 12.68
N ASN A 49 -1.92 10.11 11.91
CA ASN A 49 -2.48 9.40 10.76
C ASN A 49 -2.75 7.96 11.17
N PHE A 50 -3.99 7.51 10.98
CA PHE A 50 -4.38 6.14 11.26
C PHE A 50 -5.05 5.50 10.05
N TYR A 51 -4.95 4.17 9.98
CA TYR A 51 -5.40 3.35 8.88
C TYR A 51 -6.22 2.19 9.41
N SER A 52 -7.20 1.77 8.64
CA SER A 52 -7.96 0.54 8.89
C SER A 52 -7.28 -0.63 8.20
N LYS A 53 -7.57 -1.86 8.63
CA LYS A 53 -7.15 -3.07 7.91
C LYS A 53 -7.67 -3.07 6.48
N ARG A 54 -8.90 -2.57 6.30
CA ARG A 54 -9.56 -2.46 5.01
C ARG A 54 -8.80 -1.56 4.02
N ASP A 55 -8.23 -0.44 4.49
CA ASP A 55 -7.44 0.46 3.64
C ASP A 55 -6.24 -0.24 2.99
N GLY A 56 -5.54 -1.07 3.77
CA GLY A 56 -4.41 -1.86 3.26
C GLY A 56 -4.85 -2.90 2.22
N LEU A 57 -5.93 -3.64 2.50
CA LEU A 57 -6.47 -4.63 1.59
C LEU A 57 -7.03 -4.02 0.30
N ASP A 58 -7.65 -2.84 0.39
CA ASP A 58 -8.16 -2.13 -0.79
C ASP A 58 -7.01 -1.66 -1.69
N TRP A 59 -5.93 -1.14 -1.10
CA TRP A 59 -4.71 -0.82 -1.85
C TRP A 59 -4.14 -2.05 -2.55
N VAL A 60 -4.05 -3.20 -1.89
CA VAL A 60 -3.60 -4.46 -2.52
C VAL A 60 -4.52 -4.85 -3.69
N LYS A 61 -5.84 -4.72 -3.54
CA LYS A 61 -6.80 -4.98 -4.63
C LYS A 61 -6.64 -4.01 -5.79
N SER A 62 -6.37 -2.73 -5.52
CA SER A 62 -6.11 -1.70 -6.54
C SER A 62 -4.88 -2.00 -7.39
N ARG A 63 -3.89 -2.70 -6.82
CA ARG A 63 -2.66 -3.12 -7.50
C ARG A 63 -2.85 -4.25 -8.52
N LYS A 64 -4.06 -4.79 -8.68
CA LYS A 64 -4.38 -5.78 -9.71
C LYS A 64 -4.16 -5.19 -11.10
N GLN A 65 -3.14 -5.66 -11.79
CA GLN A 65 -2.88 -5.27 -13.17
C GLN A 65 -3.71 -6.15 -14.11
N ALA A 66 -4.72 -5.58 -14.77
CA ALA A 66 -5.45 -6.24 -15.84
C ALA A 66 -4.65 -6.15 -17.15
N GLY A 67 -3.66 -7.02 -17.34
CA GLY A 67 -2.93 -7.07 -18.61
C GLY A 67 -1.58 -7.79 -18.53
N VAL A 68 -1.10 -8.23 -19.69
CA VAL A 68 0.24 -8.83 -19.86
C VAL A 68 1.29 -7.83 -19.36
N TYR A 69 2.15 -8.27 -18.45
CA TYR A 69 3.28 -7.49 -17.96
C TYR A 69 4.14 -7.02 -19.14
N ARG A 70 4.14 -5.71 -19.41
CA ARG A 70 5.08 -5.08 -20.33
C ARG A 70 6.18 -4.46 -19.49
N ALA A 71 7.35 -5.09 -19.49
CA ALA A 71 8.56 -4.43 -18.98
C ALA A 71 8.75 -3.11 -19.75
N PRO A 72 9.15 -2.01 -19.08
CA PRO A 72 9.53 -0.80 -19.79
C PRO A 72 10.67 -1.14 -20.74
N GLU A 73 10.44 -0.93 -22.02
CA GLU A 73 11.45 -1.02 -23.07
C GLU A 73 12.57 -0.03 -22.73
N THR A 74 13.68 -0.57 -22.20
CA THR A 74 14.88 0.22 -21.94
C THR A 74 15.27 0.81 -23.29
N ARG A 75 15.16 2.13 -23.39
CA ARG A 75 15.57 2.86 -24.59
C ARG A 75 17.11 2.84 -24.56
N ALA A 76 17.68 1.75 -25.07
CA ALA A 76 19.11 1.66 -25.33
C ALA A 76 19.43 2.78 -26.33
N VAL A 77 19.93 3.89 -25.82
CA VAL A 77 20.51 4.97 -26.61
C VAL A 77 21.74 4.39 -27.29
N VAL A 78 21.55 3.89 -28.52
CA VAL A 78 22.64 3.64 -29.46
C VAL A 78 23.18 5.02 -29.82
N GLY A 79 24.36 5.34 -29.29
CA GLY A 79 25.14 6.49 -29.75
C GLY A 79 25.65 6.21 -31.16
N GLU A 80 25.48 7.19 -32.04
CA GLU A 80 26.19 7.33 -33.31
C GLU A 80 27.09 8.56 -33.21
#